data_AF-A0A3C0S220-F1
#
_entry.id   AF-A0A3C0S220-F1
#
_cell.length_a   1.000
_cell.length_b   1.000
_cell.length_c   1.000
_cell.angle_alpha   90.00
_cell.angle_beta   90.00
_cell.angle_gamma   90.00
#
_symmetry.space_group_name_H-M   'P 1'
#
loop_
_entity.id
_entity.type
_entity.pdbx_description
1 polymer ?
#
loop_
_entity_poly.entity_id
_entity_poly.type
_entity_poly.pdbx_seq_one_letter_code
_entity_poly.pdbx_strand_id
1 'polypeptide(L)'
;MAGFTKILWVKSIRRNGGRDWAYFEEGTEDKFDLNFSRKHDTSMENVKPGEIILLFQRVNKVKGVKAKTYLTHLVTPTKEASRPVDVPHRFDRVIKVQVIARMKKDVPIYSKADILNFTNSGFGGAINVGNLNKRKDLSEIQLLIWNMFLEKSTVNPLAYVQMPEVFTEDFFATEGGDKEIGPHITKERNTAVVRRAKEEALIKGNGRILCECCDFDFFDFYGEHGFNFIECHHNDPIAIGGERPTSTADLAMVCSNCHRMLHRKISGTDIYFNVDTLRDHIILEKSKK
;
A
#
# COMPACT_ATOMS: atom_id res chain seq x y z
N MET A 1 -8.75 2.37 -13.09
CA MET A 1 -7.84 1.96 -11.99
C MET A 1 -8.11 2.79 -10.73
N ALA A 2 -8.41 2.13 -9.61
CA ALA A 2 -8.73 2.75 -8.32
C ALA A 2 -7.45 3.09 -7.52
N GLY A 3 -6.79 4.21 -7.84
CA GLY A 3 -5.41 4.49 -7.41
C GLY A 3 -5.27 5.48 -6.24
N PHE A 4 -4.34 5.17 -5.32
CA PHE A 4 -3.83 6.15 -4.35
C PHE A 4 -3.25 7.39 -5.04
N THR A 5 -3.37 8.55 -4.39
CA THR A 5 -2.79 9.82 -4.83
C THR A 5 -1.28 9.66 -5.09
N LYS A 6 -0.81 10.05 -6.27
CA LYS A 6 0.54 9.69 -6.73
C LYS A 6 1.61 10.50 -5.99
N ILE A 7 2.47 9.79 -5.27
CA ILE A 7 3.76 10.28 -4.77
C ILE A 7 4.68 10.38 -5.98
N LEU A 8 4.84 11.57 -6.55
CA LEU A 8 5.66 11.76 -7.74
C LEU A 8 7.14 11.97 -7.38
N TRP A 9 7.40 12.53 -6.20
CA TRP A 9 8.72 13.06 -5.85
C TRP A 9 9.30 12.40 -4.60
N VAL A 10 10.62 12.28 -4.54
CA VAL A 10 11.37 11.88 -3.35
C VAL A 10 12.58 12.80 -3.14
N LYS A 11 12.82 13.21 -1.89
CA LYS A 11 13.80 14.24 -1.53
C LYS A 11 14.49 13.92 -0.20
N SER A 12 15.81 14.07 -0.15
CA SER A 12 16.58 13.95 1.08
C SER A 12 16.59 15.25 1.88
N ILE A 13 16.30 15.20 3.19
CA ILE A 13 16.32 16.35 4.11
C ILE A 13 17.40 16.19 5.20
N ARG A 14 17.90 17.32 5.75
CA ARG A 14 18.89 17.38 6.83
C ARG A 14 18.75 18.70 7.63
N ARG A 15 18.90 18.66 8.96
CA ARG A 15 19.09 19.85 9.83
C ARG A 15 20.52 19.88 10.36
N ASN A 16 21.10 21.07 10.55
CA ASN A 16 22.38 21.30 11.24
C ASN A 16 23.58 20.42 10.79
N GLY A 17 23.63 20.06 9.50
CA GLY A 17 24.65 19.17 8.93
C GLY A 17 24.41 17.67 9.14
N GLY A 18 23.18 17.27 9.50
CA GLY A 18 22.79 15.89 9.82
C GLY A 18 22.84 15.55 11.32
N ARG A 19 23.10 16.55 12.18
CA ARG A 19 23.14 16.40 13.65
C ARG A 19 21.77 16.37 14.31
N ASP A 20 20.75 16.89 13.64
CA ASP A 20 19.39 17.03 14.17
C ASP A 20 18.33 16.54 13.18
N TRP A 21 17.15 16.23 13.68
CA TRP A 21 15.97 15.92 12.88
C TRP A 21 15.45 17.15 12.14
N ALA A 22 15.13 17.05 10.86
CA ALA A 22 14.53 18.13 10.09
C ALA A 22 12.99 18.05 10.11
N TYR A 23 12.33 19.17 10.37
CA TYR A 23 10.86 19.30 10.43
C TYR A 23 10.22 18.41 11.50
N PHE A 24 10.78 18.52 12.71
CA PHE A 24 10.44 17.70 13.88
C PHE A 24 10.48 18.47 15.20
N GLU A 25 10.64 19.79 15.08
CA GLU A 25 10.42 20.83 16.08
C GLU A 25 8.95 21.27 16.13
N GLU A 26 8.58 21.96 17.20
CA GLU A 26 7.28 22.60 17.38
C GLU A 26 7.03 23.69 16.32
N GLY A 27 5.80 23.77 15.82
CA GLY A 27 5.41 24.67 14.74
C GLY A 27 5.68 24.12 13.33
N THR A 28 5.98 22.81 13.20
CA THR A 28 6.14 22.13 11.89
C THR A 28 5.18 20.96 11.69
N GLU A 29 4.17 20.85 12.55
CA GLU A 29 3.14 19.80 12.56
C GLU A 29 2.30 19.78 11.28
N ASP A 30 1.76 20.94 10.89
CA ASP A 30 0.85 21.07 9.74
C ASP A 30 1.55 21.64 8.48
N LYS A 31 2.38 22.67 8.64
CA LYS A 31 3.05 23.34 7.52
C LYS A 31 4.48 23.72 7.88
N PHE A 32 5.37 23.73 6.88
CA PHE A 32 6.72 24.26 7.03
C PHE A 32 7.33 24.67 5.68
N ASP A 33 8.42 25.43 5.73
CA ASP A 33 9.17 25.86 4.54
C ASP A 33 10.27 24.82 4.19
N LEU A 34 10.06 24.11 3.08
CA LEU A 34 10.91 23.02 2.60
C LEU A 34 12.06 23.55 1.74
N ASN A 35 13.31 23.37 2.22
CA ASN A 35 14.53 23.90 1.58
C ASN A 35 14.94 23.14 0.31
N PHE A 36 15.32 23.84 -0.75
CA PHE A 36 15.88 23.32 -2.01
C PHE A 36 17.29 23.86 -2.30
N SER A 37 18.09 23.08 -3.02
CA SER A 37 19.47 23.41 -3.35
C SER A 37 19.55 24.18 -4.67
N ARG A 38 20.17 25.36 -4.68
CA ARG A 38 20.52 26.14 -5.89
C ARG A 38 21.35 25.35 -6.92
N LYS A 39 21.94 24.19 -6.56
CA LYS A 39 22.64 23.30 -7.50
C LYS A 39 21.70 22.34 -8.27
N HIS A 40 20.40 22.40 -8.00
CA HIS A 40 19.37 21.54 -8.59
C HIS A 40 18.13 22.38 -8.97
N ASP A 41 18.33 23.53 -9.60
CA ASP A 41 17.29 24.52 -9.90
C ASP A 41 16.07 23.93 -10.63
N THR A 42 16.29 23.10 -11.65
CA THR A 42 15.24 22.37 -12.39
C THR A 42 14.41 21.41 -11.54
N SER A 43 14.85 21.05 -10.32
CA SER A 43 14.08 20.15 -9.43
C SER A 43 12.92 20.83 -8.70
N MET A 44 12.74 22.15 -8.86
CA MET A 44 11.59 22.87 -8.28
C MET A 44 10.49 23.14 -9.31
N GLU A 45 10.84 23.49 -10.55
CA GLU A 45 9.90 23.76 -11.66
C GLU A 45 9.00 22.55 -11.98
N ASN A 46 9.50 21.35 -11.70
CA ASN A 46 8.78 20.10 -11.89
C ASN A 46 7.76 19.77 -10.79
N VAL A 47 7.79 20.45 -9.63
CA VAL A 47 7.04 20.04 -8.42
C VAL A 47 5.87 21.00 -8.18
N LYS A 48 4.65 20.55 -8.49
CA LYS A 48 3.45 21.41 -8.52
C LYS A 48 2.57 21.28 -7.25
N PRO A 49 1.81 22.32 -6.87
CA PRO A 49 0.84 22.21 -5.78
C PRO A 49 -0.18 21.08 -6.02
N GLY A 50 -0.41 20.26 -4.99
CA GLY A 50 -1.24 19.04 -5.07
C GLY A 50 -0.45 17.76 -5.39
N GLU A 51 0.79 17.85 -5.88
CA GLU A 51 1.67 16.68 -6.03
C GLU A 51 2.28 16.29 -4.68
N ILE A 52 2.56 15.00 -4.47
CA ILE A 52 3.08 14.50 -3.19
C ILE A 52 4.59 14.23 -3.27
N ILE A 53 5.32 14.72 -2.27
CA ILE A 53 6.76 14.55 -2.05
C ILE A 53 6.99 13.65 -0.83
N LEU A 54 7.71 12.55 -1.04
CA LEU A 54 8.27 11.73 0.02
C LEU A 54 9.56 12.36 0.57
N LEU A 55 9.56 12.73 1.85
CA LEU A 55 10.74 13.23 2.56
C LEU A 55 11.40 12.11 3.37
N PHE A 56 12.70 11.92 3.16
CA PHE A 56 13.51 10.96 3.92
C PHE A 56 14.78 11.61 4.49
N GLN A 57 15.17 11.20 5.69
CA GLN A 57 16.41 11.64 6.33
C GLN A 57 17.37 10.47 6.47
N ARG A 58 18.64 10.65 6.08
CA ARG A 58 19.72 9.76 6.52
C ARG A 58 20.25 10.30 7.84
N VAL A 59 20.01 9.57 8.92
CA VAL A 59 20.50 9.90 10.25
C VAL A 59 21.82 9.19 10.48
N ASN A 60 22.88 9.95 10.76
CA ASN A 60 24.20 9.40 11.10
C ASN A 60 25.00 10.26 12.11
N LYS A 61 24.47 11.41 12.55
CA LYS A 61 25.10 12.29 13.55
C LYS A 61 24.15 12.79 14.64
N VAL A 62 22.92 12.28 14.69
CA VAL A 62 21.96 12.58 15.77
C VAL A 62 22.31 11.75 17.00
N LYS A 63 22.57 12.39 18.14
CA LYS A 63 22.95 11.72 19.39
C LYS A 63 21.82 10.79 19.85
N GLY A 64 22.17 9.54 20.20
CA GLY A 64 21.20 8.55 20.69
C GLY A 64 20.33 7.86 19.63
N VAL A 65 20.45 8.21 18.34
CA VAL A 65 19.65 7.60 17.26
C VAL A 65 20.50 6.65 16.41
N LYS A 66 19.93 5.49 16.06
CA LYS A 66 20.58 4.45 15.25
C LYS A 66 20.91 4.96 13.84
N ALA A 67 22.14 4.78 13.38
CA ALA A 67 22.58 5.30 12.09
C ALA A 67 21.91 4.55 10.90
N LYS A 68 20.82 5.10 10.37
CA LYS A 68 19.97 4.50 9.31
C LYS A 68 19.26 5.57 8.47
N THR A 69 18.56 5.11 7.43
CA THR A 69 17.59 5.92 6.67
C THR A 69 16.22 5.82 7.35
N TYR A 70 15.53 6.96 7.44
CA TYR A 70 14.20 7.10 8.00
C TYR A 70 13.31 7.79 6.95
N LEU A 71 12.12 7.26 6.70
CA LEU A 71 11.06 8.07 6.10
C LEU A 71 10.55 9.03 7.18
N THR A 72 10.19 10.24 6.79
CA THR A 72 9.85 11.30 7.75
C THR A 72 8.48 11.88 7.50
N HIS A 73 8.19 12.28 6.26
CA HIS A 73 6.93 12.92 5.91
C HIS A 73 6.48 12.56 4.49
N LEU A 74 5.17 12.55 4.29
CA LEU A 74 4.55 12.89 3.01
C LEU A 74 4.09 14.35 3.10
N VAL A 75 4.42 15.15 2.10
CA VAL A 75 4.04 16.57 2.03
C VAL A 75 3.58 16.95 0.62
N THR A 76 2.81 18.02 0.49
CA THR A 76 2.46 18.62 -0.81
C THR A 76 2.74 20.13 -0.83
N PRO A 77 3.20 20.73 -1.95
CA PRO A 77 3.36 22.17 -2.04
C PRO A 77 2.02 22.89 -1.90
N THR A 78 2.01 23.98 -1.14
CA THR A 78 0.87 24.90 -1.07
C THR A 78 0.91 25.91 -2.21
N LYS A 79 -0.20 26.62 -2.44
CA LYS A 79 -0.23 27.80 -3.33
C LYS A 79 0.28 29.08 -2.66
N GLU A 80 0.69 29.02 -1.39
CA GLU A 80 1.22 30.18 -0.66
C GLU A 80 2.63 30.52 -1.17
N ALA A 81 2.89 31.80 -1.42
CA ALA A 81 4.24 32.26 -1.70
C ALA A 81 5.18 31.93 -0.54
N SER A 82 6.37 31.44 -0.86
CA SER A 82 7.45 31.28 0.12
C SER A 82 7.96 32.66 0.55
N ARG A 83 8.28 32.78 1.84
CA ARG A 83 8.99 33.98 2.31
C ARG A 83 10.44 33.92 1.81
N PRO A 84 11.03 35.04 1.34
CA PRO A 84 12.47 35.12 1.17
C PRO A 84 13.13 34.89 2.54
N VAL A 85 14.28 34.22 2.54
CA VAL A 85 15.09 34.07 3.75
C VAL A 85 16.05 35.26 3.81
N ASP A 86 15.92 36.12 4.82
CA ASP A 86 16.72 37.35 4.99
C ASP A 86 18.23 37.14 5.24
N VAL A 87 18.73 35.91 5.08
CA VAL A 87 20.14 35.55 5.30
C VAL A 87 20.64 34.72 4.10
N PRO A 88 21.63 35.20 3.32
CA PRO A 88 22.09 34.52 2.11
C PRO A 88 22.87 33.24 2.45
N HIS A 89 22.19 32.11 2.33
CA HIS A 89 22.70 30.77 2.56
C HIS A 89 22.82 29.98 1.24
N ARG A 90 23.36 28.76 1.31
CA ARG A 90 23.48 27.87 0.14
C ARG A 90 22.14 27.24 -0.30
N PHE A 91 21.03 27.55 0.40
CA PHE A 91 19.72 26.91 0.25
C PHE A 91 18.55 27.92 0.15
N ASP A 92 18.78 29.15 -0.33
CA ASP A 92 17.81 30.28 -0.37
C ASP A 92 16.60 30.09 -1.31
N ARG A 93 16.20 28.86 -1.60
CA ARG A 93 14.93 28.54 -2.26
C ARG A 93 14.15 27.60 -1.36
N VAL A 94 13.12 28.15 -0.73
CA VAL A 94 12.14 27.41 0.06
C VAL A 94 10.81 27.39 -0.68
N ILE A 95 10.04 26.33 -0.49
CA ILE A 95 8.61 26.26 -0.85
C ILE A 95 7.81 25.89 0.40
N LYS A 96 6.66 26.52 0.62
CA LYS A 96 5.81 26.15 1.76
C LYS A 96 5.03 24.90 1.44
N VAL A 97 5.18 23.86 2.26
CA VAL A 97 4.49 22.59 2.12
C VAL A 97 3.49 22.35 3.26
N GLN A 98 2.42 21.65 2.93
CA GLN A 98 1.46 21.07 3.88
C GLN A 98 1.88 19.63 4.18
N VAL A 99 1.86 19.23 5.44
CA VAL A 99 2.05 17.85 5.88
C VAL A 99 0.79 17.04 5.59
N ILE A 100 0.98 15.90 4.94
CA ILE A 100 -0.05 14.89 4.68
C ILE A 100 0.04 13.77 5.71
N ALA A 101 1.27 13.35 6.03
CA ALA A 101 1.55 12.33 7.02
C ALA A 101 2.97 12.50 7.59
N ARG A 102 3.16 12.12 8.86
CA ARG A 102 4.42 12.25 9.61
C ARG A 102 4.75 10.93 10.30
N MET A 103 5.99 10.46 10.18
CA MET A 103 6.46 9.20 10.77
C MET A 103 6.97 9.40 12.20
N LYS A 104 6.91 8.36 13.03
CA LYS A 104 7.57 8.36 14.34
C LYS A 104 9.10 8.28 14.18
N LYS A 105 9.85 9.03 15.01
CA LYS A 105 11.32 9.19 14.95
C LYS A 105 12.11 7.89 15.18
N ASP A 106 11.47 6.89 15.77
CA ASP A 106 12.01 5.58 16.16
C ASP A 106 11.86 4.48 15.09
N VAL A 107 11.22 4.78 13.95
CA VAL A 107 10.95 3.80 12.87
C VAL A 107 11.96 3.95 11.71
N PRO A 108 13.14 3.29 11.74
CA PRO A 108 14.05 3.23 10.60
C PRO A 108 13.46 2.36 9.49
N ILE A 109 13.71 2.72 8.24
CA ILE A 109 13.42 1.83 7.09
C ILE A 109 14.65 1.07 6.64
N TYR A 110 14.44 -0.16 6.18
CA TYR A 110 15.50 -0.97 5.59
C TYR A 110 15.59 -0.70 4.08
N SER A 111 16.47 0.23 3.70
CA SER A 111 16.74 0.51 2.29
C SER A 111 17.67 -0.55 1.69
N LYS A 112 17.21 -1.17 0.61
CA LYS A 112 17.93 -2.10 -0.28
C LYS A 112 17.50 -1.82 -1.73
N ALA A 113 18.27 -2.31 -2.70
CA ALA A 113 17.99 -2.10 -4.12
C ALA A 113 16.87 -3.00 -4.72
N ASP A 114 16.46 -4.05 -4.01
CA ASP A 114 15.34 -4.94 -4.33
C ASP A 114 13.98 -4.38 -3.85
N ILE A 115 13.98 -3.63 -2.74
CA ILE A 115 12.80 -3.01 -2.12
C ILE A 115 12.70 -1.53 -2.55
N LEU A 116 13.43 -0.62 -1.89
CA LEU A 116 13.47 0.82 -2.19
C LEU A 116 14.87 1.37 -1.88
N ASN A 117 15.53 1.90 -2.91
CA ASN A 117 16.89 2.41 -2.85
C ASN A 117 16.94 3.92 -2.53
N PHE A 118 17.38 4.26 -1.32
CA PHE A 118 17.55 5.64 -0.86
C PHE A 118 19.02 6.11 -0.86
N THR A 119 19.95 5.36 -1.48
CA THR A 119 21.41 5.59 -1.41
C THR A 119 21.94 6.68 -2.36
N ASN A 120 21.35 6.82 -3.55
CA ASN A 120 21.72 7.85 -4.54
C ASN A 120 20.64 8.92 -4.75
N SER A 121 19.56 8.88 -3.95
CA SER A 121 18.31 9.61 -4.20
C SER A 121 18.39 11.10 -3.80
N GLY A 122 18.87 11.95 -4.73
CA GLY A 122 18.77 13.41 -4.66
C GLY A 122 19.61 14.08 -3.55
N PHE A 123 20.76 14.65 -3.91
CA PHE A 123 21.65 15.40 -3.00
C PHE A 123 21.13 16.83 -2.67
N GLY A 124 19.84 16.95 -2.32
CA GLY A 124 19.15 18.19 -1.93
C GLY A 124 18.07 18.67 -2.90
N GLY A 125 18.06 18.16 -4.13
CA GLY A 125 16.94 18.28 -5.07
C GLY A 125 15.86 17.22 -4.80
N ALA A 126 14.67 17.40 -5.39
CA ALA A 126 13.70 16.33 -5.55
C ALA A 126 14.04 15.51 -6.81
N ILE A 127 13.74 14.21 -6.80
CA ILE A 127 13.80 13.34 -7.99
C ILE A 127 12.50 12.52 -8.12
N ASN A 128 12.19 12.03 -9.31
CA ASN A 128 10.99 11.20 -9.51
C ASN A 128 11.10 9.90 -8.69
N VAL A 129 10.01 9.48 -8.04
CA VAL A 129 9.97 8.33 -7.11
C VAL A 129 10.32 6.98 -7.76
N GLY A 130 10.08 6.81 -9.08
CA GLY A 130 10.43 5.58 -9.81
C GLY A 130 11.93 5.26 -9.76
N ASN A 131 12.78 6.28 -9.56
CA ASN A 131 14.22 6.09 -9.37
C ASN A 131 14.59 5.34 -8.08
N LEU A 132 13.64 5.12 -7.16
CA LEU A 132 13.87 4.29 -5.97
C LEU A 132 14.02 2.80 -6.31
N ASN A 133 13.45 2.29 -7.40
CA ASN A 133 13.63 0.89 -7.79
C ASN A 133 13.45 0.70 -9.30
N LYS A 134 14.54 0.37 -10.01
CA LYS A 134 14.54 0.14 -11.47
C LYS A 134 13.93 -1.21 -11.90
N ARG A 135 13.52 -2.07 -10.97
CA ARG A 135 12.97 -3.42 -11.24
C ARG A 135 11.49 -3.56 -10.88
N LYS A 136 10.88 -2.51 -10.31
CA LYS A 136 9.48 -2.49 -9.89
C LYS A 136 8.72 -1.47 -10.72
N ASP A 137 7.45 -1.75 -10.98
CA ASP A 137 6.57 -0.73 -11.53
C ASP A 137 6.37 0.41 -10.52
N LEU A 138 6.10 1.61 -11.05
CA LEU A 138 5.74 2.78 -10.28
C LEU A 138 4.59 2.48 -9.30
N SER A 139 3.58 1.68 -9.71
CA SER A 139 2.43 1.33 -8.87
C SER A 139 2.83 0.49 -7.65
N GLU A 140 3.78 -0.44 -7.79
CA GLU A 140 4.32 -1.18 -6.64
C GLU A 140 5.07 -0.24 -5.67
N ILE A 141 5.84 0.71 -6.23
CA ILE A 141 6.57 1.72 -5.46
C ILE A 141 5.58 2.62 -4.68
N GLN A 142 4.47 3.03 -5.30
CA GLN A 142 3.39 3.77 -4.61
C GLN A 142 2.86 2.96 -3.41
N LEU A 143 2.43 1.72 -3.64
CA LEU A 143 1.81 0.86 -2.62
C LEU A 143 2.75 0.59 -1.44
N LEU A 144 4.03 0.29 -1.71
CA LEU A 144 5.03 0.08 -0.68
C LEU A 144 5.23 1.31 0.22
N ILE A 145 5.23 2.52 -0.35
CA ILE A 145 5.38 3.76 0.42
C ILE A 145 4.10 4.07 1.21
N TRP A 146 2.93 3.98 0.57
CA TRP A 146 1.64 4.27 1.22
C TRP A 146 1.38 3.34 2.42
N ASN A 147 1.63 2.04 2.29
CA ASN A 147 1.47 1.09 3.41
C ASN A 147 2.40 1.44 4.58
N MET A 148 3.66 1.81 4.33
CA MET A 148 4.59 2.23 5.39
C MET A 148 4.09 3.45 6.18
N PHE A 149 3.38 4.39 5.54
CA PHE A 149 2.78 5.54 6.23
C PHE A 149 1.45 5.20 6.90
N LEU A 150 0.58 4.40 6.28
CA LEU A 150 -0.69 3.96 6.88
C LEU A 150 -0.47 3.15 8.17
N GLU A 151 0.56 2.30 8.21
CA GLU A 151 0.89 1.49 9.39
C GLU A 151 1.57 2.28 10.53
N LYS A 152 2.37 3.32 10.23
CA LYS A 152 3.43 3.83 11.15
C LYS A 152 3.52 5.35 11.29
N SER A 153 2.57 6.09 10.74
CA SER A 153 2.46 7.54 10.91
C SER A 153 1.84 7.94 12.26
N THR A 154 2.00 9.22 12.63
CA THR A 154 1.30 9.89 13.74
C THR A 154 0.12 10.74 13.27
N VAL A 155 -0.03 10.93 11.96
CA VAL A 155 -1.09 11.72 11.31
C VAL A 155 -1.66 10.86 10.21
N ASN A 156 -2.96 10.55 10.29
CA ASN A 156 -3.62 9.60 9.40
C ASN A 156 -3.70 10.17 7.96
N PRO A 157 -3.07 9.54 6.96
CA PRO A 157 -3.00 10.09 5.60
C PRO A 157 -4.33 10.12 4.83
N LEU A 158 -5.39 9.46 5.32
CA LEU A 158 -6.62 9.19 4.57
C LEU A 158 -7.30 10.44 3.97
N ALA A 159 -7.16 11.62 4.58
CA ALA A 159 -7.72 12.88 4.06
C ALA A 159 -7.14 13.31 2.69
N TYR A 160 -5.97 12.78 2.30
CA TYR A 160 -5.31 13.05 1.02
C TYR A 160 -5.23 11.84 0.10
N VAL A 161 -5.80 10.70 0.51
CA VAL A 161 -6.03 9.56 -0.38
C VAL A 161 -7.37 9.80 -1.07
N GLN A 162 -7.38 10.02 -2.38
CA GLN A 162 -8.62 9.90 -3.14
C GLN A 162 -9.06 8.43 -3.09
N MET A 163 -9.97 8.11 -2.16
CA MET A 163 -10.81 6.93 -2.34
C MET A 163 -11.66 7.16 -3.60
N PRO A 164 -11.56 6.29 -4.61
CA PRO A 164 -12.16 6.55 -5.90
C PRO A 164 -13.64 6.22 -5.88
N GLU A 165 -14.46 7.15 -6.35
CA GLU A 165 -15.81 6.86 -6.80
C GLU A 165 -15.74 5.89 -8.00
N VAL A 166 -16.69 4.94 -8.04
CA VAL A 166 -16.65 3.85 -9.03
C VAL A 166 -17.41 4.28 -10.29
N PHE A 167 -16.66 4.68 -11.31
CA PHE A 167 -17.17 4.87 -12.68
C PHE A 167 -16.32 4.10 -13.70
N THR A 168 -16.96 3.70 -14.80
CA THR A 168 -16.54 2.62 -15.70
C THR A 168 -16.65 3.01 -17.17
N GLU A 169 -15.56 2.86 -17.93
CA GLU A 169 -15.44 2.89 -19.41
C GLU A 169 -13.97 2.49 -19.74
N ASP A 170 -13.70 1.73 -20.82
CA ASP A 170 -12.34 1.24 -21.18
C ASP A 170 -11.86 1.78 -22.56
N PHE A 171 -11.42 1.10 -23.63
CA PHE A 171 -11.17 -0.29 -24.07
C PHE A 171 -10.37 -0.16 -25.41
N PHE A 172 -9.30 -0.87 -25.82
CA PHE A 172 -8.41 -1.98 -25.37
C PHE A 172 -7.12 -1.89 -26.27
N ALA A 173 -6.01 -2.63 -26.21
CA ALA A 173 -5.34 -3.59 -25.30
C ALA A 173 -3.81 -3.56 -25.67
N THR A 174 -2.93 -4.58 -25.85
CA THR A 174 -2.99 -6.06 -25.82
C THR A 174 -1.58 -6.67 -25.65
N GLU A 175 -1.35 -7.53 -24.65
CA GLU A 175 -0.43 -8.69 -24.70
C GLU A 175 -0.91 -9.72 -23.65
N GLY A 176 -1.06 -11.00 -24.00
CA GLY A 176 -1.27 -12.07 -23.02
C GLY A 176 -2.69 -12.60 -22.74
N GLY A 177 -3.74 -12.18 -23.47
CA GLY A 177 -5.02 -12.91 -23.59
C GLY A 177 -6.00 -12.83 -22.41
N ASP A 178 -7.26 -12.46 -22.70
CA ASP A 178 -8.29 -12.24 -21.69
C ASP A 178 -8.74 -13.50 -20.94
N LYS A 179 -8.69 -13.41 -19.60
CA LYS A 179 -9.64 -14.11 -18.72
C LYS A 179 -10.09 -13.16 -17.63
N GLU A 180 -11.34 -12.72 -17.73
CA GLU A 180 -11.99 -11.80 -16.79
C GLU A 180 -11.92 -12.30 -15.35
N ILE A 181 -11.55 -11.44 -14.41
CA ILE A 181 -11.64 -11.70 -12.96
C ILE A 181 -12.26 -10.47 -12.29
N GLY A 182 -13.58 -10.32 -12.46
CA GLY A 182 -14.40 -9.28 -11.83
C GLY A 182 -15.85 -9.41 -12.27
N PRO A 183 -16.74 -9.93 -11.42
CA PRO A 183 -17.47 -9.01 -10.53
C PRO A 183 -17.43 -9.34 -9.03
N HIS A 184 -17.00 -10.53 -8.61
CA HIS A 184 -17.15 -10.98 -7.20
C HIS A 184 -16.34 -10.18 -6.17
N ILE A 185 -15.08 -9.86 -6.50
CA ILE A 185 -14.11 -9.23 -5.59
C ILE A 185 -14.60 -7.87 -5.04
N THR A 186 -15.49 -7.17 -5.76
CA THR A 186 -15.96 -5.82 -5.41
C THR A 186 -17.35 -5.77 -4.76
N LYS A 187 -18.21 -6.78 -4.91
CA LYS A 187 -19.63 -6.70 -4.52
C LYS A 187 -19.96 -7.28 -3.13
N GLU A 188 -19.02 -7.99 -2.52
CA GLU A 188 -19.28 -8.88 -1.38
C GLU A 188 -18.78 -8.30 -0.05
N ARG A 189 -19.45 -7.26 0.47
CA ARG A 189 -19.05 -6.57 1.73
C ARG A 189 -20.18 -6.25 2.71
N ASN A 190 -21.04 -7.21 3.03
CA ASN A 190 -21.66 -7.22 4.36
C ASN A 190 -20.69 -7.86 5.37
N THR A 191 -19.88 -7.02 6.02
CA THR A 191 -18.86 -7.45 6.99
C THR A 191 -19.43 -8.18 8.21
N ALA A 192 -20.70 -7.96 8.55
CA ALA A 192 -21.36 -8.66 9.65
C ALA A 192 -21.64 -10.14 9.32
N VAL A 193 -22.01 -10.46 8.08
CA VAL A 193 -22.23 -11.85 7.64
C VAL A 193 -20.90 -12.60 7.55
N VAL A 194 -19.87 -11.96 6.99
CA VAL A 194 -18.50 -12.50 6.93
C VAL A 194 -17.95 -12.80 8.33
N ARG A 195 -18.09 -11.85 9.28
CA ARG A 195 -17.68 -12.06 10.68
C ARG A 195 -18.45 -13.22 11.32
N ARG A 196 -19.78 -13.24 11.15
CA ARG A 196 -20.64 -14.28 11.74
C ARG A 196 -20.34 -15.68 11.19
N ALA A 197 -20.10 -15.82 9.88
CA ALA A 197 -19.75 -17.10 9.28
C ALA A 197 -18.40 -17.63 9.82
N LYS A 198 -17.42 -16.74 10.04
CA LYS A 198 -16.15 -17.09 10.70
C LYS A 198 -16.32 -17.51 12.16
N GLU A 199 -17.19 -16.84 12.90
CA GLU A 199 -17.53 -17.21 14.29
C GLU A 199 -18.23 -18.58 14.35
N GLU A 200 -19.20 -18.83 13.46
CA GLU A 200 -19.87 -20.12 13.33
C GLU A 200 -18.90 -21.23 12.86
N ALA A 201 -17.93 -20.92 12.01
CA ALA A 201 -16.86 -21.84 11.60
C ALA A 201 -15.89 -22.16 12.75
N LEU A 202 -15.46 -21.17 13.54
CA LEU A 202 -14.62 -21.38 14.74
C LEU A 202 -15.31 -22.28 15.76
N ILE A 203 -16.62 -22.11 15.97
CA ILE A 203 -17.40 -22.95 16.89
C ILE A 203 -17.46 -24.39 16.37
N LYS A 204 -17.76 -24.59 15.07
CA LYS A 204 -17.79 -25.93 14.43
C LYS A 204 -16.41 -26.62 14.44
N GLY A 205 -15.35 -25.86 14.19
CA GLY A 205 -13.96 -26.34 14.11
C GLY A 205 -13.20 -26.33 15.44
N ASN A 206 -13.90 -26.25 16.58
CA ASN A 206 -13.30 -26.28 17.93
C ASN A 206 -12.13 -25.28 18.12
N GLY A 207 -12.33 -24.04 17.67
CA GLY A 207 -11.36 -22.94 17.73
C GLY A 207 -10.40 -22.84 16.53
N ARG A 208 -10.53 -23.71 15.54
CA ARG A 208 -9.73 -23.72 14.30
C ARG A 208 -10.64 -23.52 13.08
N ILE A 209 -10.09 -23.05 11.96
CA ILE A 209 -10.78 -23.05 10.66
C ILE A 209 -9.79 -23.57 9.60
N LEU A 210 -10.17 -24.66 8.93
CA LEU A 210 -9.42 -25.24 7.83
C LEU A 210 -10.00 -24.75 6.49
N CYS A 211 -9.17 -24.70 5.44
CA CYS A 211 -9.62 -24.42 4.08
C CYS A 211 -10.48 -25.56 3.53
N GLU A 212 -11.75 -25.29 3.22
CA GLU A 212 -12.71 -26.28 2.72
C GLU A 212 -12.33 -26.91 1.37
N CYS A 213 -11.38 -26.33 0.62
CA CYS A 213 -10.83 -26.91 -0.61
C CYS A 213 -9.57 -27.77 -0.42
N CYS A 214 -8.81 -27.59 0.66
CA CYS A 214 -7.44 -28.17 0.72
C CYS A 214 -6.87 -28.46 2.12
N ASP A 215 -7.68 -28.32 3.16
CA ASP A 215 -7.38 -28.61 4.57
C ASP A 215 -6.31 -27.70 5.21
N PHE A 216 -5.82 -26.69 4.48
CA PHE A 216 -4.83 -25.74 4.99
C PHE A 216 -5.39 -24.88 6.14
N ASP A 217 -4.68 -24.90 7.28
CA ASP A 217 -4.97 -24.12 8.47
C ASP A 217 -3.90 -23.04 8.67
N PHE A 218 -4.32 -21.78 8.73
CA PHE A 218 -3.40 -20.65 8.94
C PHE A 218 -2.83 -20.62 10.36
N PHE A 219 -3.57 -21.06 11.38
CA PHE A 219 -3.07 -21.11 12.75
C PHE A 219 -2.02 -22.21 12.91
N ASP A 220 -2.18 -23.34 12.22
CA ASP A 220 -1.17 -24.41 12.26
C ASP A 220 0.16 -23.96 11.63
N PHE A 221 0.08 -23.27 10.48
CA PHE A 221 1.25 -22.87 9.72
C PHE A 221 1.92 -21.57 10.23
N TYR A 222 1.16 -20.62 10.76
CA TYR A 222 1.63 -19.29 11.17
C TYR A 222 1.43 -18.97 12.67
N GLY A 223 0.90 -19.90 13.47
CA GLY A 223 0.55 -19.66 14.87
C GLY A 223 -0.52 -18.57 15.03
N GLU A 224 -0.44 -17.81 16.11
CA GLU A 224 -1.38 -16.70 16.41
C GLU A 224 -1.52 -15.69 15.27
N HIS A 225 -0.48 -15.47 14.46
CA HIS A 225 -0.55 -14.54 13.32
C HIS A 225 -1.49 -15.01 12.21
N GLY A 226 -1.75 -16.32 12.11
CA GLY A 226 -2.73 -16.91 11.21
C GLY A 226 -4.14 -17.00 11.80
N PHE A 227 -4.35 -16.66 13.07
CA PHE A 227 -5.67 -16.77 13.70
C PHE A 227 -6.72 -15.95 12.97
N ASN A 228 -7.84 -16.58 12.60
CA ASN A 228 -8.96 -15.97 11.90
C ASN A 228 -8.60 -15.32 10.53
N PHE A 229 -7.41 -15.60 9.97
CA PHE A 229 -6.93 -14.98 8.72
C PHE A 229 -7.68 -15.46 7.46
N ILE A 230 -8.20 -16.70 7.49
CA ILE A 230 -8.86 -17.38 6.37
C ILE A 230 -9.90 -16.51 5.65
N GLU A 231 -10.08 -16.68 4.34
CA GLU A 231 -10.97 -15.85 3.52
C GLU A 231 -12.35 -16.51 3.36
N CYS A 232 -13.38 -15.72 3.06
CA CYS A 232 -14.72 -16.23 2.76
C CYS A 232 -14.99 -16.09 1.25
N HIS A 233 -15.60 -17.12 0.67
CA HIS A 233 -16.01 -17.17 -0.74
C HIS A 233 -17.51 -17.51 -0.82
N HIS A 234 -18.26 -16.86 -1.71
CA HIS A 234 -19.67 -17.20 -1.93
C HIS A 234 -19.79 -18.41 -2.86
N ASN A 235 -20.48 -19.47 -2.40
CA ASN A 235 -20.64 -20.72 -3.15
C ASN A 235 -21.45 -20.53 -4.44
N ASP A 236 -22.53 -19.75 -4.35
CA ASP A 236 -23.29 -19.29 -5.52
C ASP A 236 -22.86 -17.86 -5.91
N PRO A 237 -22.28 -17.67 -7.12
CA PRO A 237 -22.02 -16.36 -7.70
C PRO A 237 -23.17 -15.35 -7.51
N ILE A 238 -22.88 -14.17 -6.96
CA ILE A 238 -23.84 -13.05 -7.00
C ILE A 238 -23.93 -12.56 -8.44
N ALA A 239 -24.94 -13.05 -9.15
CA ALA A 239 -25.24 -12.68 -10.53
C ALA A 239 -25.43 -11.17 -10.71
N ILE A 240 -25.24 -10.70 -11.95
CA ILE A 240 -25.18 -9.28 -12.29
C ILE A 240 -26.57 -8.62 -12.17
N GLY A 241 -26.88 -8.11 -10.97
CA GLY A 241 -27.99 -7.16 -10.78
C GLY A 241 -29.09 -7.59 -9.80
N GLY A 242 -28.74 -7.91 -8.55
CA GLY A 242 -29.72 -7.97 -7.46
C GLY A 242 -29.05 -7.77 -6.10
N GLU A 243 -29.77 -7.16 -5.16
CA GLU A 243 -29.53 -7.39 -3.73
C GLU A 243 -30.18 -8.72 -3.37
N ARG A 244 -29.39 -9.70 -2.90
CA ARG A 244 -29.92 -10.97 -2.38
C ARG A 244 -29.61 -11.08 -0.89
N PRO A 245 -30.50 -11.67 -0.07
CA PRO A 245 -30.16 -12.00 1.31
C PRO A 245 -29.09 -13.11 1.32
N THR A 246 -27.86 -12.76 1.66
CA THR A 246 -26.77 -13.73 1.90
C THR A 246 -26.82 -14.22 3.36
N SER A 247 -26.89 -15.52 3.55
CA SER A 247 -26.76 -16.20 4.84
C SER A 247 -25.31 -16.62 5.12
N THR A 248 -25.03 -17.14 6.32
CA THR A 248 -23.72 -17.74 6.63
C THR A 248 -23.49 -19.10 5.97
N ALA A 249 -24.53 -19.74 5.42
CA ALA A 249 -24.43 -21.01 4.69
C ALA A 249 -24.06 -20.83 3.21
N ASP A 250 -24.25 -19.62 2.66
CA ASP A 250 -23.82 -19.27 1.30
C ASP A 250 -22.30 -19.05 1.20
N LEU A 251 -21.58 -19.09 2.33
CA LEU A 251 -20.16 -18.79 2.46
C LEU A 251 -19.35 -20.03 2.82
N ALA A 252 -18.27 -20.28 2.08
CA ALA A 252 -17.23 -21.25 2.41
C ALA A 252 -15.94 -20.55 2.90
N MET A 253 -15.24 -21.22 3.81
CA MET A 253 -13.96 -20.80 4.39
C MET A 253 -12.79 -21.34 3.57
N VAL A 254 -12.04 -20.46 2.92
CA VAL A 254 -11.00 -20.83 1.95
C VAL A 254 -9.70 -20.06 2.16
N CYS A 255 -8.55 -20.69 1.91
CA CYS A 255 -7.27 -19.99 1.96
C CYS A 255 -7.05 -19.12 0.72
N SER A 256 -6.24 -18.06 0.85
CA SER A 256 -5.94 -17.08 -0.21
C SER A 256 -5.52 -17.70 -1.55
N ASN A 257 -4.89 -18.88 -1.51
CA ASN A 257 -4.51 -19.63 -2.71
C ASN A 257 -5.72 -20.33 -3.35
N CYS A 258 -6.57 -20.99 -2.58
CA CYS A 258 -7.79 -21.63 -3.10
C CYS A 258 -8.81 -20.60 -3.56
N HIS A 259 -9.00 -19.51 -2.81
CA HIS A 259 -9.88 -18.41 -3.21
C HIS A 259 -9.50 -17.83 -4.58
N ARG A 260 -8.19 -17.68 -4.84
CA ARG A 260 -7.66 -17.28 -6.16
C ARG A 260 -7.84 -18.33 -7.26
N MET A 261 -7.96 -19.61 -6.94
CA MET A 261 -8.24 -20.67 -7.93
C MET A 261 -9.74 -20.81 -8.22
N LEU A 262 -10.62 -20.53 -7.24
CA LEU A 262 -12.07 -20.46 -7.46
C LEU A 262 -12.42 -19.32 -8.42
N HIS A 263 -11.82 -18.14 -8.24
CA HIS A 263 -11.94 -17.01 -9.18
C HIS A 263 -11.14 -17.17 -10.49
N ARG A 264 -10.69 -18.38 -10.86
CA ARG A 264 -9.92 -18.63 -12.08
C ARG A 264 -10.62 -19.67 -12.97
N LYS A 265 -11.11 -19.22 -14.14
CA LYS A 265 -11.66 -20.10 -15.20
C LYS A 265 -10.71 -21.27 -15.50
N ILE A 266 -11.20 -22.51 -15.42
CA ILE A 266 -10.49 -23.76 -15.69
C ILE A 266 -9.79 -23.69 -17.06
N SER A 267 -8.60 -24.28 -17.18
CA SER A 267 -7.83 -24.20 -18.43
C SER A 267 -8.61 -24.79 -19.62
N GLY A 268 -8.61 -24.08 -20.75
CA GLY A 268 -9.38 -24.47 -21.94
C GLY A 268 -10.90 -24.26 -21.86
N THR A 269 -11.46 -23.71 -20.79
CA THR A 269 -12.92 -23.45 -20.65
C THR A 269 -13.23 -22.09 -20.05
N ASP A 270 -14.52 -21.72 -20.08
CA ASP A 270 -15.09 -20.59 -19.32
C ASP A 270 -15.74 -20.98 -17.99
N ILE A 271 -15.63 -22.25 -17.59
CA ILE A 271 -16.15 -22.78 -16.33
C ILE A 271 -15.19 -22.41 -15.19
N TYR A 272 -15.72 -22.00 -14.03
CA TYR A 272 -14.96 -21.79 -12.80
C TYR A 272 -15.10 -23.02 -11.89
N PHE A 273 -14.13 -23.28 -11.03
CA PHE A 273 -14.32 -24.24 -9.95
C PHE A 273 -15.23 -23.64 -8.87
N ASN A 274 -16.14 -24.46 -8.33
CA ASN A 274 -16.72 -24.24 -7.01
C ASN A 274 -15.86 -24.95 -5.94
N VAL A 275 -16.22 -24.80 -4.67
CA VAL A 275 -15.44 -25.31 -3.52
C VAL A 275 -15.20 -26.82 -3.60
N ASP A 276 -16.24 -27.59 -3.93
CA ASP A 276 -16.17 -29.05 -4.01
C ASP A 276 -15.37 -29.53 -5.22
N THR A 277 -15.62 -28.98 -6.41
CA THR A 277 -14.86 -29.35 -7.62
C THR A 277 -13.39 -28.94 -7.55
N LEU A 278 -13.04 -27.86 -6.82
CA LEU A 278 -11.64 -27.54 -6.52
C LEU A 278 -11.05 -28.54 -5.52
N ARG A 279 -11.80 -28.98 -4.49
CA ARG A 279 -11.38 -30.01 -3.53
C ARG A 279 -11.05 -31.31 -4.24
N ASP A 280 -11.97 -31.79 -5.07
CA ASP A 280 -11.82 -33.04 -5.84
C ASP A 280 -10.62 -32.95 -6.80
N HIS A 281 -10.45 -31.83 -7.50
CA HIS A 281 -9.28 -31.58 -8.35
C HIS A 281 -7.97 -31.59 -7.53
N ILE A 282 -7.96 -31.00 -6.33
CA ILE A 282 -6.78 -31.01 -5.44
C ILE A 282 -6.48 -32.42 -4.93
N ILE A 283 -7.49 -33.25 -4.65
CA ILE A 283 -7.32 -34.66 -4.27
C ILE A 283 -6.72 -35.46 -5.45
N LEU A 284 -7.27 -35.29 -6.66
CA LEU A 284 -6.80 -35.96 -7.88
C LEU A 284 -5.36 -35.54 -8.28
N GLU A 285 -4.97 -34.29 -8.05
CA GLU A 285 -3.59 -33.83 -8.28
C GLU A 285 -2.62 -34.19 -7.14
N LYS A 286 -3.12 -34.44 -5.92
CA LYS A 286 -2.34 -35.04 -4.84
C LYS A 286 -2.07 -36.54 -5.11
N SER A 287 -3.03 -37.29 -5.65
CA SER A 287 -2.91 -38.74 -5.90
C SER A 287 -2.04 -39.12 -7.13
N LYS A 288 -1.47 -38.15 -7.83
CA LYS A 288 -0.55 -38.34 -8.98
C LYS A 288 0.94 -38.22 -8.58
N LYS A 289 1.24 -38.17 -7.29
CA LYS A 289 2.57 -37.89 -6.71
C LYS A 289 2.94 -38.93 -5.66
#